data_AF-A0A7C9J530-F1
#
_entry.id   AF-A0A7C9J530-F1
#
_cell.length_a   1.000
_cell.length_b   1.000
_cell.length_c   1.000
_cell.angle_alpha   90.00
_cell.angle_beta   90.00
_cell.angle_gamma   90.00
#
_symmetry.space_group_name_H-M   'P 1'
#
loop_
_entity.id
_entity.type
_entity.pdbx_description
1 polymer ?
#
loop_
_entity_poly.entity_id
_entity_poly.type
_entity_poly.pdbx_seq_one_letter_code
_entity_poly.pdbx_strand_id
1 'polypeptide(L)'
;MNEFPFPFFGAGEAKYYMWAEVHVRFEREPSSYQRSAIESSCPGPLQDTIDWADGRQLMVASGLFLHGALARAYPAKPGDDDYLGDDGWFYAAHSRVERFNSAIESWLAYAHDHCPVMVAYRQEDGDSGGTQFSRWHEWSVTQLPRLMPDLEPILAKSIATRQQTHATHMVRGIMSMARRARAKAAPTTGGGWPRL
;
A
#
# COMPACT_ATOMS: atom_id res chain seq x y z
N MET A 1 -6.99 23.97 -1.24
CA MET A 1 -6.71 22.78 -2.07
C MET A 1 -6.37 21.64 -1.13
N ASN A 2 -6.99 20.47 -1.26
CA ASN A 2 -6.55 19.28 -0.55
C ASN A 2 -5.17 18.88 -1.08
N GLU A 3 -4.24 18.54 -0.18
CA GLU A 3 -2.85 18.23 -0.54
C GLU A 3 -2.72 16.94 -1.35
N PHE A 4 -3.63 15.99 -1.13
CA PHE A 4 -3.71 14.69 -1.81
C PHE A 4 -5.18 14.31 -2.06
N PRO A 5 -5.50 13.48 -3.07
CA PRO A 5 -6.89 13.19 -3.48
C PRO A 5 -7.65 12.30 -2.48
N PHE A 6 -6.97 11.34 -1.84
CA PHE A 6 -7.54 10.42 -0.84
C PHE A 6 -6.42 9.84 0.03
N PRO A 7 -6.69 9.36 1.26
CA PRO A 7 -5.66 8.73 2.10
C PRO A 7 -5.04 7.49 1.46
N PHE A 8 -3.72 7.46 1.34
CA PHE A 8 -2.93 6.31 0.91
C PHE A 8 -1.91 5.92 2.00
N PHE A 9 -2.24 4.87 2.76
CA PHE A 9 -1.34 4.30 3.75
C PHE A 9 -0.31 3.41 3.06
N GLY A 10 0.94 3.62 3.40
CA GLY A 10 2.06 2.98 2.71
C GLY A 10 2.56 3.73 1.48
N ALA A 11 2.12 4.96 1.21
CA ALA A 11 2.64 5.77 0.09
C ALA A 11 4.14 6.09 0.23
N GLY A 12 4.82 6.27 -0.91
CA GLY A 12 6.26 6.52 -0.98
C GLY A 12 7.06 5.33 -1.50
N GLU A 13 8.35 5.33 -1.17
CA GLU A 13 9.33 4.44 -1.77
C GLU A 13 9.43 3.13 -0.97
N ALA A 14 8.64 2.13 -1.38
CA ALA A 14 8.76 0.79 -0.82
C ALA A 14 9.97 0.10 -1.40
N LYS A 15 10.60 -0.69 -0.53
CA LYS A 15 11.44 -1.82 -0.92
C LYS A 15 10.60 -3.08 -0.86
N TYR A 16 10.98 -4.07 -1.65
CA TYR A 16 10.29 -5.34 -1.74
C TYR A 16 11.27 -6.49 -1.64
N TYR A 17 10.87 -7.55 -0.94
CA TYR A 17 11.58 -8.83 -0.95
C TYR A 17 10.92 -9.78 -1.96
N MET A 18 9.74 -10.34 -1.67
CA MET A 18 9.08 -11.31 -2.56
C MET A 18 7.86 -10.74 -3.31
N TRP A 19 7.01 -9.97 -2.62
CA TRP A 19 5.69 -9.58 -3.15
C TRP A 19 5.29 -8.16 -2.76
N ALA A 20 4.30 -7.64 -3.47
CA ALA A 20 3.61 -6.39 -3.18
C ALA A 20 2.09 -6.61 -3.25
N GLU A 21 1.36 -5.98 -2.35
CA GLU A 21 -0.09 -6.01 -2.30
C GLU A 21 -0.64 -4.59 -2.11
N VAL A 22 -1.71 -4.26 -2.84
CA VAL A 22 -2.40 -2.98 -2.72
C VAL A 22 -3.90 -3.22 -2.55
N HIS A 23 -4.45 -2.65 -1.49
CA HIS A 23 -5.88 -2.63 -1.19
C HIS A 23 -6.45 -1.26 -1.49
N VAL A 24 -7.61 -1.23 -2.14
CA VAL A 24 -8.34 0.00 -2.46
C VAL A 24 -9.77 -0.17 -2.01
N ARG A 25 -10.25 0.79 -1.22
CA ARG A 25 -11.66 0.87 -0.84
C ARG A 25 -12.28 2.12 -1.42
N PHE A 26 -13.36 1.94 -2.16
CA PHE A 26 -14.10 3.01 -2.83
C PHE A 26 -15.20 3.56 -1.92
N GLU A 27 -15.58 4.83 -2.11
CA GLU A 27 -16.70 5.46 -1.39
C GLU A 27 -18.03 4.77 -1.72
N ARG A 28 -18.18 4.36 -2.98
CA ARG A 28 -19.30 3.56 -3.50
C ARG A 28 -18.80 2.37 -4.29
N GLU A 29 -19.66 1.38 -4.52
CA GLU A 29 -19.36 0.28 -5.43
C GLU A 29 -19.10 0.80 -6.86
N PRO A 30 -17.94 0.47 -7.46
CA PRO A 30 -17.70 0.77 -8.87
C PRO A 30 -18.61 -0.09 -9.76
N SER A 31 -19.13 0.51 -10.83
CA SER A 31 -19.82 -0.22 -11.90
C SER A 31 -18.90 -1.20 -12.61
N SER A 32 -19.45 -2.18 -13.34
CA SER A 32 -18.67 -3.13 -14.13
C SER A 32 -17.71 -2.45 -15.12
N TYR A 33 -18.15 -1.37 -15.77
CA TYR A 33 -17.31 -0.55 -16.65
C TYR A 33 -16.14 0.08 -15.89
N GLN A 34 -16.40 0.69 -14.73
CA GLN A 34 -15.35 1.26 -13.88
C GLN A 34 -14.37 0.20 -13.40
N ARG A 35 -14.84 -0.98 -12.97
CA ARG A 35 -13.97 -2.09 -12.56
C ARG A 35 -13.03 -2.50 -13.69
N SER A 36 -13.59 -2.75 -14.87
CA SER A 36 -12.80 -3.13 -16.06
C SER A 36 -11.75 -2.05 -16.43
N ALA A 37 -12.12 -0.77 -16.38
CA ALA A 37 -11.19 0.33 -16.62
C ALA A 37 -10.06 0.36 -15.59
N ILE A 38 -10.38 0.22 -14.29
CA ILE A 38 -9.40 0.21 -13.20
C ILE A 38 -8.45 -0.98 -13.33
N GLU A 39 -8.97 -2.17 -13.59
CA GLU A 39 -8.19 -3.41 -13.76
C GLU A 39 -7.23 -3.33 -14.95
N SER A 40 -7.74 -2.90 -16.11
CA SER A 40 -6.94 -2.81 -17.34
C SER A 40 -5.76 -1.84 -17.23
N SER A 41 -5.85 -0.87 -16.32
CA SER A 41 -4.81 0.11 -16.03
C SER A 41 -3.89 -0.27 -14.87
N CYS A 42 -4.17 -1.37 -14.17
CA CYS A 42 -3.36 -1.84 -13.04
C CYS A 42 -1.92 -2.11 -13.49
N PRO A 43 -0.88 -1.72 -12.73
CA PRO A 43 0.50 -2.01 -13.09
C PRO A 43 0.70 -3.51 -13.31
N GLY A 44 1.28 -3.89 -14.46
CA GLY A 44 1.46 -5.30 -14.85
C GLY A 44 1.98 -6.22 -13.73
N PRO A 45 2.99 -5.81 -12.93
CA PRO A 45 3.48 -6.63 -11.82
C PRO A 45 2.45 -6.93 -10.70
N LEU A 46 1.35 -6.19 -10.60
CA LEU A 46 0.25 -6.41 -9.64
C LEU A 46 -0.96 -7.13 -10.25
N GLN A 47 -0.89 -7.54 -11.52
CA GLN A 47 -2.01 -8.21 -12.21
C GLN A 47 -2.06 -9.72 -11.96
N ASP A 48 -1.14 -10.29 -11.17
CA ASP A 48 -1.14 -11.72 -10.87
C ASP A 48 -2.39 -12.14 -10.09
N THR A 49 -2.82 -11.28 -9.15
CA THR A 49 -4.11 -11.41 -8.48
C THR A 49 -4.86 -10.09 -8.51
N ILE A 50 -6.11 -10.14 -8.95
CA ILE A 50 -7.08 -9.04 -8.88
C ILE A 50 -8.35 -9.62 -8.27
N ASP A 51 -8.74 -9.13 -7.10
CA ASP A 51 -9.92 -9.63 -6.39
C ASP A 51 -10.82 -8.49 -5.92
N TRP A 52 -12.08 -8.52 -6.41
CA TRP A 52 -13.13 -7.63 -5.97
C TRP A 52 -13.95 -8.30 -4.86
N ALA A 53 -13.85 -7.77 -3.66
CA ALA A 53 -14.61 -8.23 -2.50
C ALA A 53 -15.58 -7.16 -1.99
N ASP A 54 -16.62 -7.58 -1.26
CA ASP A 54 -17.53 -6.70 -0.52
C ASP A 54 -18.09 -5.50 -1.33
N GLY A 55 -18.23 -5.65 -2.65
CA GLY A 55 -18.74 -4.67 -3.63
C GLY A 55 -17.82 -3.46 -3.89
N ARG A 56 -17.24 -2.88 -2.83
CA ARG A 56 -16.42 -1.66 -2.88
C ARG A 56 -14.97 -1.86 -2.48
N GLN A 57 -14.52 -3.11 -2.30
CA GLN A 57 -13.15 -3.44 -1.97
C GLN A 57 -12.46 -4.08 -3.19
N LEU A 58 -11.27 -3.60 -3.51
CA LEU A 58 -10.35 -4.22 -4.45
C LEU A 58 -9.07 -4.60 -3.69
N MET A 59 -8.53 -5.77 -4.00
CA MET A 59 -7.17 -6.17 -3.69
C MET A 59 -6.47 -6.52 -5.01
N VAL A 60 -5.27 -5.99 -5.19
CA VAL A 60 -4.37 -6.41 -6.26
C VAL A 60 -3.04 -6.84 -5.66
N ALA A 61 -2.43 -7.89 -6.19
CA ALA A 61 -1.16 -8.40 -5.68
C ALA A 61 -0.28 -8.93 -6.79
N SER A 62 1.03 -8.83 -6.57
CA SER A 62 2.01 -9.55 -7.37
C SER A 62 2.08 -11.01 -6.98
N GLY A 63 2.64 -11.83 -7.87
CA GLY A 63 3.16 -13.14 -7.47
C GLY A 63 4.38 -13.03 -6.55
N LEU A 64 4.90 -14.18 -6.12
CA LEU A 64 6.05 -14.29 -5.18
C LEU A 64 7.42 -13.89 -5.76
N PHE A 65 7.50 -13.67 -7.08
CA PHE A 65 8.73 -13.30 -7.78
C PHE A 65 8.64 -11.89 -8.36
N LEU A 66 8.31 -10.90 -7.53
CA LEU A 66 8.07 -9.52 -7.96
C LEU A 66 9.25 -8.94 -8.75
N HIS A 67 10.48 -9.09 -8.27
CA HIS A 67 11.67 -8.50 -8.93
C HIS A 67 11.85 -8.96 -10.37
N GLY A 68 11.57 -10.24 -10.67
CA GLY A 68 11.57 -10.74 -12.04
C GLY A 68 10.49 -10.08 -12.91
N ALA A 69 9.31 -9.81 -12.34
CA ALA A 69 8.25 -9.06 -13.03
C ALA A 69 8.64 -7.60 -13.26
N LEU A 70 9.29 -6.95 -12.29
CA LEU A 70 9.79 -5.57 -12.42
C LEU A 70 10.84 -5.45 -13.53
N ALA A 71 11.80 -6.38 -13.58
CA ALA A 71 12.83 -6.42 -14.61
C ALA A 71 12.26 -6.55 -16.04
N ARG A 72 11.12 -7.24 -16.19
CA ARG A 72 10.41 -7.33 -17.48
C ARG A 72 9.57 -6.09 -17.78
N ALA A 73 8.96 -5.47 -16.77
CA ALA A 73 7.98 -4.41 -16.96
C ALA A 73 8.58 -3.01 -17.16
N TYR A 74 9.71 -2.71 -16.52
CA TYR A 74 10.28 -1.36 -16.50
C TYR A 74 11.74 -1.37 -16.90
N PRO A 75 12.23 -0.53 -17.82
CA PRO A 75 13.65 -0.47 -18.13
C PRO A 75 14.43 0.16 -16.97
N ALA A 76 15.61 -0.39 -16.70
CA ALA A 76 16.58 0.19 -15.78
C ALA A 76 17.13 1.54 -16.31
N LYS A 77 17.51 2.43 -15.39
CA LYS A 77 18.33 3.62 -15.73
C LYS A 77 19.77 3.19 -16.03
N PRO A 78 20.52 3.90 -16.89
CA PRO A 78 21.93 3.60 -17.12
C PRO A 78 22.74 3.63 -15.82
N GLY A 79 23.52 2.57 -15.57
CA GLY A 79 24.37 2.44 -14.38
C GLY A 79 23.66 1.95 -13.12
N ASP A 80 22.41 1.50 -13.24
CA ASP A 80 21.65 0.86 -12.16
C ASP A 80 21.20 -0.52 -12.66
N ASP A 81 21.93 -1.55 -12.25
CA ASP A 81 21.79 -2.90 -12.80
C ASP A 81 21.00 -3.80 -11.86
N ASP A 82 20.29 -4.76 -12.46
CA ASP A 82 19.70 -5.87 -11.69
C ASP A 82 20.86 -6.72 -11.12
N TYR A 83 20.68 -7.28 -9.92
CA TYR A 83 21.74 -8.01 -9.25
C TYR A 83 21.24 -9.26 -8.54
N LEU A 84 22.16 -10.20 -8.29
CA LEU A 84 21.93 -11.32 -7.37
C LEU A 84 22.43 -10.92 -5.99
N GLY A 85 21.57 -10.98 -4.98
CA GLY A 85 21.94 -10.76 -3.60
C GLY A 85 22.78 -11.92 -3.05
N ASP A 86 23.46 -11.68 -1.93
CA ASP A 86 24.23 -12.71 -1.21
C ASP A 86 23.35 -13.86 -0.68
N ASP A 87 22.04 -13.62 -0.59
CA ASP A 87 20.99 -14.58 -0.28
C ASP A 87 20.58 -15.46 -1.48
N GLY A 88 21.18 -15.23 -2.66
CA GLY A 88 20.88 -15.93 -3.91
C GLY A 88 19.61 -15.43 -4.62
N TRP A 89 18.96 -14.38 -4.13
CA TRP A 89 17.76 -13.83 -4.75
C TRP A 89 18.08 -12.83 -5.84
N PHE A 90 17.23 -12.80 -6.86
CA PHE A 90 17.29 -11.79 -7.92
C PHE A 90 16.57 -10.52 -7.48
N TYR A 91 17.30 -9.41 -7.54
CA TYR A 91 16.80 -8.07 -7.23
C TYR A 91 16.80 -7.21 -8.47
N ALA A 92 15.65 -6.59 -8.74
CA ALA A 92 15.54 -5.60 -9.79
C ALA A 92 16.33 -4.34 -9.43
N ALA A 93 16.90 -3.71 -10.44
CA ALA A 93 17.54 -2.40 -10.36
C ALA A 93 16.63 -1.41 -9.63
N HIS A 94 17.24 -0.54 -8.84
CA HIS A 94 16.52 0.36 -7.93
C HIS A 94 15.51 1.25 -8.66
N SER A 95 15.90 1.77 -9.81
CA SER A 95 15.09 2.60 -10.70
C SER A 95 13.86 1.89 -11.26
N ARG A 96 13.86 0.56 -11.36
CA ARG A 96 12.67 -0.20 -11.73
C ARG A 96 11.67 -0.25 -10.57
N VAL A 97 12.17 -0.37 -9.34
CA VAL A 97 11.38 -0.29 -8.11
C VAL A 97 10.78 1.11 -7.94
N GLU A 98 11.57 2.18 -8.14
CA GLU A 98 11.08 3.57 -8.13
C GLU A 98 9.93 3.78 -9.14
N ARG A 99 10.10 3.27 -10.37
CA ARG A 99 9.08 3.33 -11.42
C ARG A 99 7.82 2.57 -11.02
N PHE A 100 7.96 1.40 -10.42
CA PHE A 100 6.84 0.62 -9.94
C PHE A 100 6.06 1.33 -8.83
N ASN A 101 6.75 1.89 -7.84
CA ASN A 101 6.12 2.71 -6.80
C ASN A 101 5.33 3.88 -7.40
N SER A 102 5.93 4.59 -8.36
CA SER A 102 5.28 5.70 -9.07
C SER A 102 4.09 5.26 -9.92
N ALA A 103 4.16 4.06 -10.52
CA ALA A 103 3.07 3.48 -11.30
C ALA A 103 1.87 3.11 -10.42
N ILE A 104 2.11 2.60 -9.20
CA ILE A 104 1.04 2.36 -8.21
C ILE A 104 0.34 3.66 -7.87
N GLU A 105 1.09 4.72 -7.53
CA GLU A 105 0.51 6.02 -7.18
C GLU A 105 -0.31 6.62 -8.34
N SER A 106 0.21 6.53 -9.56
CA SER A 106 -0.48 6.99 -10.78
C SER A 106 -1.75 6.18 -11.06
N TRP A 107 -1.71 4.86 -10.88
CA TRP A 107 -2.86 3.99 -11.02
C TRP A 107 -3.94 4.28 -9.98
N LEU A 108 -3.57 4.54 -8.73
CA LEU A 108 -4.53 4.89 -7.68
C LEU A 108 -5.22 6.24 -7.96
N ALA A 109 -4.50 7.22 -8.50
CA ALA A 109 -5.09 8.47 -8.96
C ALA A 109 -6.09 8.23 -10.11
N TYR A 110 -5.69 7.44 -11.12
CA TYR A 110 -6.59 7.05 -12.21
C TYR A 110 -7.83 6.30 -11.71
N ALA A 111 -7.68 5.40 -10.74
CA ALA A 111 -8.80 4.68 -10.15
C ALA A 111 -9.78 5.62 -9.44
N HIS A 112 -9.27 6.64 -8.73
CA HIS A 112 -10.07 7.67 -8.07
C HIS A 112 -10.88 8.51 -9.06
N ASP A 113 -10.31 8.84 -10.22
CA ASP A 113 -11.01 9.58 -11.28
C ASP A 113 -12.21 8.79 -11.84
N HIS A 114 -12.13 7.45 -11.87
CA HIS A 114 -13.23 6.58 -12.32
C HIS A 114 -14.26 6.34 -11.22
N CYS A 115 -13.82 6.07 -10.00
CA CYS A 115 -14.67 5.89 -8.85
C CYS A 115 -13.96 6.45 -7.60
N PRO A 116 -14.58 7.37 -6.83
CA PRO A 116 -13.92 7.97 -5.68
C PRO A 116 -13.39 6.92 -4.70
N VAL A 117 -12.06 6.93 -4.52
CA VAL A 117 -11.35 6.13 -3.51
C VAL A 117 -11.53 6.77 -2.14
N MET A 118 -12.01 5.99 -1.17
CA MET A 118 -12.11 6.38 0.24
C MET A 118 -10.75 6.27 0.94
N VAL A 119 -10.04 5.15 0.72
CA VAL A 119 -8.71 4.90 1.27
C VAL A 119 -8.01 3.82 0.46
N ALA A 120 -6.69 3.96 0.32
CA ALA A 120 -5.80 2.94 -0.21
C ALA A 120 -4.76 2.51 0.86
N TYR A 121 -4.28 1.29 0.73
CA TYR A 121 -3.27 0.71 1.60
C TYR A 121 -2.34 -0.17 0.79
N ARG A 122 -1.03 0.08 0.88
CA ARG A 122 -0.01 -0.81 0.35
C ARG A 122 0.61 -1.62 1.48
N GLN A 123 0.80 -2.91 1.22
CA GLN A 123 1.62 -3.78 2.03
C GLN A 123 2.78 -4.35 1.21
N GLU A 124 3.95 -4.31 1.84
CA GLU A 124 5.14 -5.01 1.42
C GLU A 124 5.51 -6.13 2.42
N ASP A 125 6.39 -7.01 1.98
CA ASP A 125 7.02 -8.01 2.84
C ASP A 125 7.77 -7.34 4.01
N GLY A 126 7.61 -7.86 5.22
CA GLY A 126 8.21 -7.30 6.43
C GLY A 126 9.74 -7.33 6.45
N ASP A 127 10.35 -8.24 5.68
CA ASP A 127 11.79 -8.41 5.58
C ASP A 127 12.42 -7.48 4.53
N SER A 128 11.61 -6.71 3.79
CA SER A 128 12.05 -5.84 2.70
C SER A 128 12.89 -4.62 3.12
N GLY A 129 13.10 -4.41 4.43
CA GLY A 129 13.68 -3.16 4.95
C GLY A 129 12.69 -1.98 5.03
N GLY A 130 11.42 -2.22 4.70
CA GLY A 130 10.30 -1.28 4.85
C GLY A 130 10.19 -0.20 3.77
N THR A 131 9.23 0.70 3.98
CA THR A 131 8.96 1.85 3.09
C THR A 131 9.56 3.15 3.64
N GLN A 132 10.25 3.90 2.78
CA GLN A 132 10.49 5.33 3.03
C GLN A 132 9.22 6.11 2.67
N PHE A 133 8.44 6.44 3.70
CA PHE A 133 7.14 7.07 3.52
C PHE A 133 7.23 8.49 2.94
N SER A 134 6.32 8.79 2.01
CA SER A 134 6.18 10.13 1.44
C SER A 134 5.23 11.01 2.25
N ARG A 135 5.15 12.31 1.91
CA ARG A 135 4.18 13.26 2.50
C ARG A 135 2.73 12.78 2.36
N TRP A 136 2.42 11.98 1.33
CA TRP A 136 1.09 11.41 1.15
C TRP A 136 0.75 10.46 2.29
N HIS A 137 1.67 9.60 2.70
CA HIS A 137 1.48 8.74 3.87
C HIS A 137 1.30 9.57 5.14
N GLU A 138 2.18 10.54 5.37
CA GLU A 138 2.13 11.38 6.57
C GLU A 138 0.79 12.12 6.70
N TRP A 139 0.33 12.73 5.60
CA TRP A 139 -1.00 13.32 5.54
C TRP A 139 -2.10 12.27 5.77
N SER A 140 -2.00 11.08 5.17
CA SER A 140 -2.99 10.00 5.35
C SER A 140 -3.16 9.58 6.80
N VAL A 141 -2.07 9.54 7.58
CA VAL A 141 -2.12 9.26 9.02
C VAL A 141 -2.95 10.32 9.76
N THR A 142 -2.87 11.60 9.37
CA THR A 142 -3.69 12.67 9.96
C THR A 142 -5.18 12.52 9.63
N GLN A 143 -5.52 11.84 8.53
CA GLN A 143 -6.90 11.61 8.11
C GLN A 143 -7.56 10.44 8.83
N LEU A 144 -6.81 9.64 9.60
CA LEU A 144 -7.34 8.45 10.27
C LEU A 144 -8.60 8.73 11.12
N PRO A 145 -8.66 9.78 11.96
CA PRO A 145 -9.88 10.07 12.73
C PRO A 145 -11.14 10.26 11.87
N ARG A 146 -10.98 10.82 10.66
CA ARG A 146 -12.09 11.00 9.70
C ARG A 146 -12.53 9.66 9.10
N LEU A 147 -11.61 8.72 8.92
CA LEU A 147 -11.89 7.40 8.35
C LEU A 147 -12.51 6.42 9.37
N MET A 148 -12.25 6.61 10.67
CA MET A 148 -12.67 5.65 11.70
C MET A 148 -14.16 5.28 11.68
N PRO A 149 -15.11 6.21 11.50
CA PRO A 149 -16.54 5.85 11.42
C PRO A 149 -16.87 4.80 10.35
N ASP A 150 -16.12 4.79 9.23
CA ASP A 150 -16.28 3.81 8.15
C ASP A 150 -15.45 2.52 8.36
N LEU A 151 -14.32 2.62 9.07
CA LEU A 151 -13.39 1.50 9.27
C LEU A 151 -13.75 0.64 10.50
N GLU A 152 -14.27 1.24 11.57
CA GLU A 152 -14.63 0.53 12.81
C GLU A 152 -15.68 -0.57 12.60
N PRO A 153 -16.76 -0.36 11.81
CA PRO A 153 -17.74 -1.41 11.56
C PRO A 153 -17.14 -2.65 10.87
N ILE A 154 -16.10 -2.47 10.03
CA ILE A 154 -15.40 -3.57 9.35
C ILE A 154 -14.70 -4.45 10.38
N LEU A 155 -13.98 -3.82 11.33
CA LEU A 155 -13.31 -4.55 12.42
C LEU A 155 -14.32 -5.23 13.34
N ALA A 156 -15.39 -4.53 13.73
CA ALA A 156 -16.43 -5.07 14.61
C ALA A 156 -17.09 -6.31 13.99
N LYS A 157 -17.42 -6.26 12.70
CA LYS A 157 -17.98 -7.41 11.95
C LYS A 157 -16.99 -8.57 11.89
N SER A 158 -15.71 -8.32 11.61
CA SER A 158 -14.68 -9.36 11.61
C SER A 158 -14.56 -10.05 12.96
N ILE A 159 -14.59 -9.29 14.07
CA ILE A 159 -14.53 -9.85 15.43
C ILE A 159 -15.76 -10.69 15.71
N ALA A 160 -16.95 -10.18 15.41
CA ALA A 160 -18.22 -10.88 15.67
C ALA A 160 -18.35 -12.20 14.87
N THR A 161 -17.85 -12.21 13.63
CA THR A 161 -17.98 -13.36 12.72
C THR A 161 -16.76 -14.28 12.69
N ARG A 162 -15.63 -13.84 13.26
CA ARG A 162 -14.30 -14.45 13.13
C ARG A 162 -13.81 -14.59 11.67
N GLN A 163 -14.43 -13.89 10.73
CA GLN A 163 -14.03 -13.89 9.33
C GLN A 163 -12.95 -12.83 9.06
N GLN A 164 -11.98 -13.17 8.22
CA GLN A 164 -11.02 -12.24 7.65
C GLN A 164 -11.41 -11.95 6.21
N THR A 165 -11.48 -10.67 5.85
CA THR A 165 -11.72 -10.20 4.48
C THR A 165 -10.62 -9.23 4.08
N HIS A 166 -10.49 -8.93 2.78
CA HIS A 166 -9.55 -7.91 2.29
C HIS A 166 -9.73 -6.57 3.00
N ALA A 167 -10.99 -6.15 3.21
CA ALA A 167 -11.30 -4.93 3.94
C ALA A 167 -10.78 -4.99 5.40
N THR A 168 -10.89 -6.14 6.06
CA THR A 168 -10.40 -6.33 7.44
C THR A 168 -8.88 -6.27 7.49
N HIS A 169 -8.22 -6.95 6.56
CA HIS A 169 -6.77 -6.97 6.41
C HIS A 169 -6.21 -5.57 6.20
N MET A 170 -6.80 -4.83 5.24
CA MET A 170 -6.52 -3.42 4.99
C MET A 170 -6.63 -2.57 6.26
N VAL A 171 -7.75 -2.66 6.99
CA VAL A 171 -7.94 -1.83 8.20
C VAL A 171 -6.89 -2.16 9.26
N ARG A 172 -6.57 -3.43 9.48
CA ARG A 172 -5.53 -3.83 10.44
C ARG A 172 -4.15 -3.30 10.04
N GLY A 173 -3.82 -3.34 8.75
CA GLY A 173 -2.61 -2.77 8.19
C GLY A 173 -2.50 -1.26 8.43
N ILE A 174 -3.57 -0.52 8.12
CA ILE A 174 -3.70 0.93 8.38
C ILE A 174 -3.46 1.23 9.86
N MET A 175 -4.14 0.51 10.77
CA MET A 175 -3.99 0.73 12.22
C MET A 175 -2.58 0.39 12.72
N SER A 176 -1.91 -0.60 12.11
CA SER A 176 -0.50 -0.91 12.40
C SER A 176 0.44 0.22 11.98
N MET A 177 0.28 0.75 10.76
CA MET A 177 1.09 1.88 10.27
C MET A 177 0.87 3.15 11.10
N ALA A 178 -0.39 3.48 11.42
CA ALA A 178 -0.70 4.65 12.22
C ALA A 178 -0.11 4.59 13.64
N ARG A 179 -0.10 3.39 14.28
CA ARG A 179 0.56 3.19 15.57
C ARG A 179 2.06 3.40 15.49
N ARG A 180 2.72 2.89 14.44
CA ARG A 180 4.16 3.10 14.20
C ARG A 180 4.49 4.58 13.99
N ALA A 181 3.68 5.30 13.22
CA ALA A 181 3.85 6.73 13.01
C ALA A 181 3.74 7.53 14.33
N ARG A 182 2.75 7.20 15.18
CA ARG A 182 2.61 7.82 16.51
C ARG A 182 3.80 7.53 17.42
N ALA A 183 4.31 6.30 17.43
CA ALA A 183 5.48 5.93 18.23
C ALA A 183 6.74 6.70 17.79
N LYS A 184 6.91 6.95 16.48
CA LYS A 184 8.01 7.77 15.94
C LYS A 184 7.88 9.26 16.29
N ALA A 185 6.64 9.77 16.42
CA ALA A 185 6.37 11.17 16.75
C ALA A 185 6.37 11.45 18.26
N ALA A 186 6.25 10.42 19.11
CA ALA A 186 6.39 10.59 20.55
C ALA A 186 7.83 10.99 20.88
N PRO A 187 8.08 12.08 21.63
CA PRO A 187 9.42 12.42 22.04
C PRO A 187 9.98 11.26 22.86
N THR A 188 11.23 10.87 22.58
CA THR A 188 12.01 10.08 23.53
C THR A 188 12.06 10.90 24.81
N THR A 189 11.31 10.48 25.84
CA THR A 189 11.49 10.99 27.20
C THR A 189 12.84 10.48 27.72
N GLY A 190 13.92 11.03 27.16
CA GLY A 190 15.27 10.97 27.68
C GLY A 190 15.39 12.05 28.74
N GLY A 191 15.01 11.70 29.97
CA GLY A 191 15.08 12.59 31.12
C GLY A 191 15.29 11.78 32.40
N GLY A 192 16.56 11.47 32.67
CA GLY A 192 17.15 11.18 33.99
C GLY A 192 16.33 10.37 35.01
N TRP A 193 16.75 9.13 35.24
CA TRP A 193 16.49 8.46 36.51
C TRP A 193 17.22 9.22 37.63
N PRO A 194 16.56 9.64 38.73
CA PRO A 194 17.28 10.01 39.93
C PRO A 194 17.84 8.71 40.54
N ARG A 195 19.15 8.68 40.75
CA ARG A 195 19.76 7.70 41.65
C ARG A 195 19.29 8.03 43.07
N LEU A 196 18.67 7.07 43.72
CA LEU A 196 18.69 6.89 45.16
C LEU A 196 19.07 5.43 45.44
#